data_AF-A0AA38C8K7-F1
#
_entry.id   AF-A0AA38C8K7-F1
#
_cell.length_a   1.000
_cell.length_b   1.000
_cell.length_c   1.000
_cell.angle_alpha   90.00
_cell.angle_beta   90.00
_cell.angle_gamma   90.00
#
_symmetry.space_group_name_H-M   'P 1'
#
loop_
_entity.id
_entity.type
_entity.pdbx_description
1 polymer ?
#
loop_
_entity_poly.entity_id
_entity_poly.type
_entity_poly.pdbx_seq_one_letter_code
_entity_poly.pdbx_strand_id
1 'polypeptide(L)'
;MGYISFAMFILAYCRGKCIEGANNVQVKSKVPTFLTFRDSIVDPGNNNFLPTIAKANHLPYGRDFKGRQPTGRFCNGKIAADFIAAGLGVKETVPPYLDPKLSTQDLLTGVSFATSGTGYDNLTTAVV
;
A
#
# COMPACT_ATOMS: atom_id res chain seq x y z
N MET A 1 1.92 -14.90 -27.70
CA MET A 1 2.12 -14.88 -26.23
C MET A 1 3.02 -13.72 -25.89
N GLY A 2 2.44 -12.54 -25.66
CA GLY A 2 3.20 -11.33 -25.32
C GLY A 2 3.27 -11.19 -23.81
N TYR A 3 4.48 -11.22 -23.25
CA TYR A 3 4.69 -10.90 -21.83
C TYR A 3 4.52 -9.39 -21.65
N ILE A 4 3.42 -8.97 -21.02
CA ILE A 4 3.26 -7.60 -20.56
C ILE A 4 4.20 -7.43 -19.36
N SER A 5 5.35 -6.81 -19.61
CA SER A 5 6.30 -6.43 -18.56
C SER A 5 5.63 -5.42 -17.64
N PHE A 6 5.31 -5.85 -16.41
CA PHE A 6 4.73 -4.98 -15.39
C PHE A 6 5.85 -4.18 -14.72
N ALA A 7 6.26 -3.07 -15.34
CA ALA A 7 7.23 -2.16 -14.74
C ALA A 7 6.58 -1.38 -13.58
N MET A 8 7.00 -1.67 -12.36
CA MET A 8 6.67 -0.87 -11.18
C MET A 8 7.57 0.37 -11.19
N PHE A 9 7.05 1.53 -11.63
CA PHE A 9 7.81 2.78 -11.60
C PHE A 9 7.85 3.34 -10.17
N ILE A 10 8.99 3.22 -9.51
CA ILE A 10 9.24 3.84 -8.21
C ILE A 10 9.78 5.25 -8.44
N LEU A 11 8.97 6.28 -8.21
CA LEU A 11 9.47 7.66 -8.07
C LEU A 11 10.04 7.83 -6.66
N ALA A 12 11.36 7.71 -6.50
CA ALA A 12 12.06 8.05 -5.27
C ALA A 12 12.71 9.43 -5.41
N TYR A 13 12.17 10.44 -4.73
CA TYR A 13 12.77 11.78 -4.66
C TYR A 13 13.52 11.95 -3.33
N CYS A 14 14.86 11.93 -3.37
CA CYS A 14 15.70 12.15 -2.19
C CYS A 14 15.97 13.66 -2.00
N ARG A 15 15.51 14.26 -0.90
CA ARG A 15 15.96 15.59 -0.42
C ARG A 15 16.94 15.42 0.72
N GLY A 16 18.24 15.59 0.46
CA GLY A 16 19.28 15.50 1.48
C GLY A 16 19.45 16.77 2.29
N LYS A 17 19.31 16.67 3.62
CA LYS A 17 20.07 17.47 4.59
C LYS A 17 20.52 16.55 5.72
N CYS A 18 21.83 16.43 5.90
CA CYS A 18 22.44 15.74 7.05
C CYS A 18 22.34 16.65 8.28
N ILE A 19 21.80 16.14 9.38
CA ILE A 19 21.98 16.71 10.72
C ILE A 19 22.31 15.53 11.64
N GLU A 20 23.50 15.57 12.24
CA GLU A 20 23.96 14.64 13.27
C GLU A 20 23.44 15.07 14.64
N GLY A 21 22.92 14.11 15.41
CA GLY A 21 22.49 14.31 16.78
C GLY A 21 22.03 12.99 17.39
N ALA A 22 22.78 12.50 18.38
CA ALA A 22 22.57 11.22 19.04
C ALA A 22 21.27 11.18 19.86
N ASN A 23 20.38 10.22 19.58
CA ASN A 23 19.44 9.53 20.48
C ASN A 23 18.60 8.53 19.65
N ASN A 24 18.45 7.28 20.13
CA ASN A 24 17.68 6.16 19.53
C ASN A 24 17.57 6.22 18.00
N VAL A 25 18.48 5.57 17.28
CA VAL A 25 18.55 5.60 15.81
C VAL A 25 17.31 4.91 15.20
N GLN A 26 16.22 5.67 15.11
CA GLN A 26 15.20 5.48 14.08
C GLN A 26 15.95 5.65 12.77
N VAL A 27 16.19 4.55 12.07
CA VAL A 27 16.79 4.56 10.73
C VAL A 27 15.89 5.42 9.86
N LYS A 28 16.23 6.70 9.74
CA LYS A 28 15.46 7.66 8.97
C LYS A 28 15.58 7.23 7.52
N SER A 29 14.52 6.66 6.98
CA SER A 29 14.46 6.27 5.57
C SER A 29 14.96 7.43 4.70
N LYS A 30 15.86 7.12 3.76
CA LYS A 30 16.28 8.10 2.74
C LYS A 30 15.13 8.42 1.77
N VAL A 31 14.10 7.58 1.73
CA VAL A 31 12.85 7.78 0.99
C VAL A 31 11.85 8.47 1.93
N PRO A 32 11.48 9.74 1.69
CA PRO A 32 10.62 10.49 2.60
C PRO A 32 9.17 10.00 2.59
N THR A 33 8.71 9.44 1.47
CA THR A 33 7.31 9.06 1.25
C THR A 33 7.21 7.88 0.30
N PHE A 34 6.28 6.95 0.57
CA PHE A 34 5.97 5.83 -0.33
C PHE A 34 4.48 5.81 -0.72
N LEU A 35 4.18 6.21 -1.96
CA LEU A 35 2.82 6.23 -2.50
C LEU A 35 2.63 5.07 -3.48
N THR A 36 1.48 4.40 -3.42
CA THR A 36 1.17 3.30 -4.33
C THR A 36 -0.15 3.52 -5.06
N PHE A 37 -0.18 3.14 -6.33
CA PHE A 37 -1.33 3.25 -7.23
C PHE A 37 -1.40 1.97 -8.05
N ARG A 38 -2.55 1.28 -8.06
CA ARG A 38 -2.81 0.08 -8.87
C ARG A 38 -4.22 -0.47 -8.62
N ASP A 39 -4.37 -1.75 -8.95
CA ASP A 39 -5.39 -2.73 -8.60
C ASP A 39 -5.16 -3.41 -7.22
N SER A 40 -5.81 -4.56 -7.04
CA SER A 40 -5.80 -5.38 -5.83
C SER A 40 -4.45 -5.84 -5.32
N ILE A 41 -3.41 -5.88 -6.17
CA ILE A 41 -2.07 -6.36 -5.78
C ILE A 41 -1.43 -5.45 -4.74
N VAL A 42 -1.79 -4.16 -4.73
CA VAL A 42 -1.28 -3.19 -3.75
C VAL A 42 -2.39 -2.45 -3.01
N ASP A 43 -3.61 -2.97 -3.03
CA ASP A 43 -4.76 -2.45 -2.28
C ASP A 43 -4.71 -2.96 -0.82
N PRO A 44 -4.47 -2.07 0.17
CA PRO A 44 -4.46 -2.45 1.57
C PRO A 44 -5.85 -2.52 2.19
N GLY A 45 -6.90 -2.18 1.44
CA GLY A 45 -8.29 -2.16 1.89
C GLY A 45 -9.07 -0.88 1.56
N ASN A 46 -8.67 -0.11 0.55
CA ASN A 46 -9.43 1.07 0.09
C ASN A 46 -10.86 0.68 -0.30
N ASN A 47 -11.03 -0.48 -0.92
CA ASN A 47 -12.33 -0.96 -1.35
C ASN A 47 -13.32 -1.18 -0.20
N ASN A 48 -12.87 -1.31 1.06
CA ASN A 48 -13.77 -1.41 2.21
C ASN A 48 -14.62 -0.14 2.39
N PHE A 49 -14.12 1.00 1.89
CA PHE A 49 -14.75 2.31 2.00
C PHE A 49 -15.54 2.70 0.73
N LEU A 50 -15.62 1.80 -0.26
CA LEU A 50 -16.30 2.04 -1.54
C LEU A 50 -17.55 1.13 -1.69
N PRO A 51 -18.56 1.56 -2.46
CA PRO A 51 -19.72 0.75 -2.80
C PRO A 51 -19.38 -0.24 -3.95
N THR A 52 -18.56 -1.25 -3.66
CA THR A 52 -18.15 -2.29 -4.63
C THR A 52 -18.26 -3.68 -4.01
N ILE A 53 -18.39 -4.71 -4.86
CA ILE A 53 -18.34 -6.12 -4.44
C ILE A 53 -16.90 -6.62 -4.24
N ALA A 54 -15.90 -5.96 -4.84
CA ALA A 54 -14.50 -6.36 -4.74
C ALA A 54 -13.91 -5.96 -3.39
N LYS A 55 -14.32 -6.63 -2.32
CA LYS A 55 -13.83 -6.41 -0.94
C LYS A 55 -13.15 -7.66 -0.41
N ALA A 56 -11.95 -7.51 0.16
CA ALA A 56 -11.23 -8.57 0.85
C ALA A 56 -11.30 -8.41 2.40
N ASN A 57 -12.45 -7.96 2.91
CA ASN A 57 -12.73 -7.79 4.34
C ASN A 57 -13.42 -9.01 4.97
N HIS A 58 -13.22 -10.19 4.40
CA HIS A 58 -13.79 -11.45 4.87
C HIS A 58 -12.72 -12.55 4.86
N LEU A 59 -12.98 -13.66 5.56
CA LEU A 59 -12.08 -14.82 5.54
C LEU A 59 -12.02 -15.43 4.12
N PRO A 60 -10.87 -15.93 3.64
CA PRO A 60 -9.65 -16.23 4.39
C PRO A 60 -8.65 -15.06 4.52
N TYR A 61 -8.94 -13.89 3.95
CA TYR A 61 -8.01 -12.77 3.93
C TYR A 61 -7.62 -12.29 5.33
N GLY A 62 -6.37 -11.84 5.48
CA GLY A 62 -5.83 -11.36 6.76
C GLY A 62 -5.51 -12.43 7.81
N ARG A 63 -5.67 -13.73 7.52
CA ARG A 63 -5.36 -14.84 8.45
C ARG A 63 -3.93 -14.79 9.02
N ASP A 64 -2.97 -14.43 8.19
CA ASP A 64 -1.54 -14.39 8.51
C ASP A 64 -1.07 -12.93 8.77
N PHE A 65 -1.99 -11.96 8.79
CA PHE A 65 -1.70 -10.55 9.09
C PHE A 65 -1.72 -10.29 10.60
N LYS A 66 -1.17 -9.14 11.01
CA LYS A 66 -1.18 -8.71 12.41
C LYS A 66 -2.63 -8.64 12.93
N GLY A 67 -2.91 -9.35 14.02
CA GLY A 67 -4.26 -9.45 14.60
C GLY A 67 -5.14 -10.53 13.96
N ARG A 68 -4.65 -11.25 12.93
CA ARG A 68 -5.34 -12.39 12.29
C ARG A 68 -6.77 -12.06 11.84
N GLN A 69 -6.97 -10.84 11.34
CA GLN A 69 -8.27 -10.30 10.97
C GLN A 69 -8.26 -9.79 9.53
N PRO A 70 -9.36 -9.91 8.77
CA PRO A 70 -9.44 -9.37 7.41
C PRO A 70 -9.26 -7.85 7.40
N THR A 71 -8.33 -7.35 6.58
CA THR A 71 -8.06 -5.90 6.49
C THR A 71 -8.57 -5.27 5.21
N GLY A 72 -9.04 -6.06 4.22
CA GLY A 72 -9.25 -5.58 2.84
C GLY A 72 -8.04 -5.80 1.92
N ARG A 73 -6.93 -6.36 2.42
CA ARG A 73 -5.82 -6.83 1.58
C ARG A 73 -6.25 -8.11 0.87
N PHE A 74 -6.05 -8.19 -0.44
CA PHE A 74 -6.29 -9.39 -1.25
C PHE A 74 -5.19 -10.45 -1.04
N CYS A 75 -4.82 -10.68 0.22
CA CYS A 75 -3.81 -11.63 0.66
C CYS A 75 -4.12 -12.06 2.11
N ASN A 76 -3.53 -13.18 2.56
CA ASN A 76 -3.62 -13.58 3.97
C ASN A 76 -2.78 -12.69 4.89
N GLY A 77 -1.79 -11.99 4.35
CA GLY A 77 -0.82 -11.21 5.12
C GLY A 77 -0.47 -9.89 4.46
N LYS A 78 0.80 -9.49 4.60
CA LYS A 78 1.36 -8.30 3.95
C LYS A 78 1.27 -8.43 2.43
N ILE A 79 0.96 -7.33 1.75
CA ILE A 79 0.99 -7.24 0.27
C ILE A 79 2.36 -6.74 -0.21
N ALA A 80 2.65 -6.82 -1.51
CA ALA A 80 3.95 -6.44 -2.06
C ALA A 80 4.39 -5.02 -1.65
N ALA A 81 3.45 -4.07 -1.63
CA ALA A 81 3.68 -2.70 -1.18
C ALA A 81 4.14 -2.61 0.29
N ASP A 82 3.61 -3.45 1.18
CA ASP A 82 4.02 -3.47 2.58
C ASP A 82 5.49 -3.92 2.72
N PHE A 83 5.90 -4.94 1.97
CA PHE A 83 7.28 -5.43 2.00
C PHE A 83 8.26 -4.39 1.46
N ILE A 84 7.91 -3.69 0.38
CA ILE A 84 8.75 -2.64 -0.19
C ILE A 84 8.85 -1.46 0.77
N ALA A 85 7.73 -0.98 1.32
CA ALA A 85 7.72 0.12 2.28
C ALA A 85 8.55 -0.20 3.54
N ALA A 86 8.46 -1.44 4.02
CA ALA A 86 9.24 -1.91 5.16
C ALA A 86 10.73 -2.01 4.82
N GLY A 87 11.08 -2.58 3.66
CA GLY A 87 12.46 -2.67 3.19
C GLY A 87 13.12 -1.31 2.95
N LEU A 88 12.33 -0.28 2.59
CA LEU A 88 12.79 1.10 2.48
C LEU A 88 12.88 1.82 3.84
N GLY A 89 12.38 1.21 4.92
CA GLY A 89 12.33 1.82 6.25
C GLY A 89 11.30 2.95 6.37
N VAL A 90 10.31 3.02 5.47
CA VAL A 90 9.28 4.06 5.48
C VAL A 90 8.17 3.73 6.46
N LYS A 91 7.66 2.49 6.39
CA LYS A 91 6.61 1.98 7.28
C LYS A 91 6.48 0.46 7.17
N GLU A 92 6.06 -0.17 8.25
CA GLU A 92 5.85 -1.62 8.30
C GLU A 92 4.73 -2.11 7.38
N THR A 93 3.69 -1.28 7.21
CA THR A 93 2.52 -1.55 6.38
C THR A 93 2.00 -0.25 5.78
N VAL A 94 1.55 -0.29 4.54
CA VAL A 94 0.99 0.86 3.83
C VAL A 94 -0.52 0.93 4.10
N PRO A 95 -1.06 2.04 4.62
CA PRO A 95 -2.48 2.12 4.92
C PRO A 95 -3.32 2.54 3.69
N PRO A 96 -4.64 2.28 3.69
CA PRO A 96 -5.54 2.73 2.63
C PRO A 96 -5.77 4.23 2.74
N TYR A 97 -5.64 4.95 1.61
CA TYR A 97 -5.93 6.39 1.54
C TYR A 97 -7.36 6.74 1.99
N LEU A 98 -8.33 5.87 1.74
CA LEU A 98 -9.73 6.12 2.10
C LEU A 98 -10.07 5.83 3.58
N ASP A 99 -9.11 5.40 4.40
CA ASP A 99 -9.36 5.17 5.82
C ASP A 99 -9.55 6.51 6.56
N PRO A 100 -10.72 6.79 7.15
CA PRO A 100 -10.97 8.04 7.87
C PRO A 100 -10.14 8.19 9.15
N LYS A 101 -9.45 7.14 9.59
CA LYS A 101 -8.59 7.15 10.78
C LYS A 101 -7.16 7.60 10.49
N LEU A 102 -6.81 7.89 9.23
CA LEU A 102 -5.47 8.33 8.87
C LEU A 102 -5.09 9.64 9.57
N SER A 103 -3.86 9.67 10.08
CA SER A 103 -3.25 10.92 10.53
C SER A 103 -2.60 11.68 9.37
N THR A 104 -2.35 12.97 9.55
CA THR A 104 -1.57 13.77 8.60
C THR A 104 -0.17 13.15 8.37
N GLN A 105 0.42 12.55 9.41
CA GLN A 105 1.72 11.90 9.30
C GLN A 105 1.67 10.65 8.41
N ASP A 106 0.56 9.91 8.43
CA ASP A 106 0.38 8.76 7.54
C ASP A 106 0.32 9.18 6.07
N LEU A 107 -0.41 10.26 5.78
CA LEU A 107 -0.48 10.87 4.46
C LEU A 107 0.90 11.35 3.96
N LEU A 108 1.67 12.01 4.83
CA LEU A 108 3.01 12.52 4.49
C LEU A 108 4.05 11.41 4.28
N THR A 109 3.97 10.33 5.06
CA THR A 109 4.93 9.20 4.96
C THR A 109 4.51 8.18 3.91
N GLY A 110 3.24 8.16 3.53
CA GLY A 110 2.77 7.51 2.32
C GLY A 110 1.63 6.52 2.50
N VAL A 111 0.75 6.48 1.51
CA VAL A 111 -0.50 5.72 1.52
C VAL A 111 -0.70 5.03 0.18
N SER A 112 -1.62 4.07 0.15
CA SER A 112 -2.05 3.45 -1.10
C SER A 112 -3.34 4.09 -1.59
N PHE A 113 -3.34 4.50 -2.85
CA PHE A 113 -4.52 4.91 -3.61
C PHE A 113 -5.07 3.77 -4.49
N ALA A 114 -4.52 2.56 -4.37
CA ALA A 114 -4.93 1.44 -5.18
C ALA A 114 -6.34 0.95 -4.82
N THR A 115 -7.09 0.52 -5.83
CA THR A 115 -8.47 0.04 -5.68
C THR A 115 -8.66 -1.23 -6.48
N SER A 116 -9.21 -2.24 -5.82
CA SER A 116 -9.44 -3.55 -6.45
C SER A 116 -10.59 -3.48 -7.45
N GLY A 117 -10.49 -4.22 -8.55
CA GLY A 117 -11.46 -4.15 -9.64
C GLY A 117 -11.21 -3.03 -10.65
N THR A 118 -10.15 -2.25 -10.47
CA THR A 118 -9.69 -1.32 -11.49
C THR A 118 -8.62 -1.98 -12.37
N GLY A 119 -8.51 -1.50 -13.61
CA GLY A 119 -7.50 -1.96 -14.54
C GLY A 119 -7.20 -0.90 -15.60
N TYR A 120 -6.10 -1.10 -16.32
CA TYR A 120 -5.76 -0.26 -17.46
C TYR A 120 -6.76 -0.45 -18.61
N ASP A 121 -7.18 -1.70 -18.84
CA ASP A 121 -8.21 -2.02 -19.82
C ASP A 121 -9.59 -1.79 -19.20
N ASN A 122 -10.44 -1.02 -19.89
CA ASN A 122 -11.80 -0.73 -19.49
C ASN A 122 -12.65 -2.00 -19.29
N LEU A 123 -12.33 -3.09 -19.99
CA LEU A 123 -12.98 -4.39 -19.78
C LEU A 123 -12.78 -4.92 -18.36
N THR A 124 -11.66 -4.59 -17.71
CA THR A 124 -11.36 -5.03 -16.33
C THR A 124 -12.35 -4.42 -15.33
N THR A 125 -12.67 -3.15 -15.53
CA THR A 125 -13.57 -2.38 -14.67
C THR A 125 -15.05 -2.66 -14.97
N ALA A 126 -15.37 -3.19 -16.16
CA ALA A 126 -16.75 -3.49 -16.56
C ALA A 126 -17.36 -4.70 -15.82
N VAL A 127 -16.54 -5.54 -15.18
CA VAL A 127 -16.96 -6.81 -14.55
C VAL A 127 -17.04 -6.74 -13.02
N VAL A 128 -16.73 -5.58 -12.42
CA VAL A 128 -16.52 -5.42 -10.96
C VAL A 128 -17.36 -4.29 -10.37
#